data_AF-A0A955ZWV8-F1
#
_entry.id   AF-A0A955ZWV8-F1
#
_cell.length_a   1.000
_cell.length_b   1.000
_cell.length_c   1.000
_cell.angle_alpha   90.00
_cell.angle_beta   90.00
_cell.angle_gamma   90.00
#
_symmetry.space_group_name_H-M   'P 1'
#
loop_
_entity.id
_entity.type
_entity.pdbx_description
1 polymer ?
#
loop_
_entity_poly.entity_id
_entity_poly.type
_entity_poly.pdbx_seq_one_letter_code
_entity_poly.pdbx_strand_id
1 'polypeptide(L)'
;MSRSPCNRMTRIARVVAPLAAVLVAAFGCAGPAHEHAAASAPPAPFTIAMIPDTQNYVDFTHQKDHGFAIDAADLMTQHLGWVAAHGIRNGGDVAFVASVGDVWQHQS
;
A
#
# COMPACT_ATOMS: atom_id res chain seq x y z
N MET A 1 62.65 22.24 32.92
CA MET A 1 62.54 21.77 34.32
C MET A 1 61.23 21.01 34.46
N SER A 2 61.35 19.70 34.70
CA SER A 2 60.30 18.69 34.78
C SER A 2 59.66 18.68 36.17
N ARG A 3 58.34 18.51 36.23
CA ARG A 3 57.64 17.95 37.41
C ARG A 3 56.46 17.09 36.94
N SER A 4 56.65 15.76 37.02
CA SER A 4 55.60 14.77 37.30
C SER A 4 55.78 14.33 38.76
N PRO A 5 54.73 13.90 39.50
CA PRO A 5 54.33 12.48 39.49
C PRO A 5 52.80 12.24 39.66
N CYS A 6 52.22 11.23 39.00
CA CYS A 6 51.87 9.89 39.53
C CYS A 6 50.86 9.86 40.70
N ASN A 7 49.64 9.38 40.42
CA ASN A 7 48.81 8.63 41.39
C ASN A 7 47.67 7.94 40.62
N ARG A 8 47.27 6.68 40.80
CA ARG A 8 47.89 5.45 41.30
C ARG A 8 46.88 4.37 40.94
N MET A 9 47.35 3.46 40.11
CA MET A 9 46.75 2.18 39.77
C MET A 9 46.54 1.33 41.04
N THR A 10 45.36 0.71 41.23
CA THR A 10 45.29 -0.56 41.99
C THR A 10 43.98 -1.36 41.81
N ARG A 11 44.13 -2.55 41.19
CA ARG A 11 43.63 -3.90 41.57
C ARG A 11 42.11 -4.15 41.47
N ILE A 12 41.60 -4.97 40.54
CA ILE A 12 41.66 -6.45 40.43
C ILE A 12 41.26 -7.19 41.73
N ALA A 13 40.06 -7.79 41.73
CA ALA A 13 39.78 -9.19 42.12
C ALA A 13 38.26 -9.45 41.95
N ARG A 14 37.78 -10.27 41.00
CA ARG A 14 37.73 -11.75 40.88
C ARG A 14 36.74 -12.46 41.85
N VAL A 15 35.70 -13.05 41.22
CA VAL A 15 34.93 -14.28 41.56
C VAL A 15 34.03 -14.14 42.83
N VAL A 16 32.75 -14.52 42.90
CA VAL A 16 32.15 -15.86 42.73
C VAL A 16 30.61 -15.68 42.67
N ALA A 17 29.95 -16.27 41.68
CA ALA A 17 28.50 -16.52 41.71
C ALA A 17 28.17 -17.56 42.79
N PRO A 18 27.08 -17.41 43.55
CA PRO A 18 25.96 -18.30 43.26
C PRO A 18 24.59 -17.69 43.61
N LEU A 19 23.59 -17.89 42.76
CA LEU A 19 22.29 -18.50 43.12
C LEU A 19 21.38 -18.49 41.88
N ALA A 20 21.65 -19.43 40.99
CA ALA A 20 20.64 -19.96 40.09
C ALA A 20 19.64 -20.76 40.94
N ALA A 21 18.60 -20.12 41.49
CA ALA A 21 17.49 -20.83 42.14
C ALA A 21 16.20 -19.98 42.32
N VAL A 22 16.02 -18.90 41.56
CA VAL A 22 14.69 -18.25 41.40
C VAL A 22 14.33 -18.18 39.91
N LEU A 23 14.65 -19.27 39.22
CA LEU A 23 14.18 -19.57 37.87
C LEU A 23 13.26 -20.79 38.02
N VAL A 24 12.07 -20.73 37.41
CA VAL A 24 11.06 -21.81 37.35
C VAL A 24 9.98 -21.78 38.45
N ALA A 25 9.30 -20.65 38.64
CA ALA A 25 7.95 -20.64 39.24
C ALA A 25 7.03 -19.50 38.72
N ALA A 26 7.29 -18.96 37.53
CA ALA A 26 6.44 -17.93 36.92
C ALA A 26 6.17 -18.15 35.42
N PHE A 27 6.40 -19.35 34.89
CA PHE A 27 5.96 -19.75 33.53
C PHE A 27 4.52 -20.28 33.51
N GLY A 28 3.66 -19.70 34.35
CA GLY A 28 2.23 -20.01 34.39
C GLY A 28 1.47 -19.16 33.36
N CYS A 29 1.21 -19.75 32.19
CA CYS A 29 0.05 -19.45 31.33
C CYS A 29 -0.27 -17.98 31.03
N ALA A 30 0.71 -17.18 30.63
CA ALA A 30 0.44 -16.03 29.77
C ALA A 30 0.87 -16.42 28.35
N GLY A 31 0.04 -17.20 27.66
CA GLY A 31 0.05 -17.14 26.20
C GLY A 31 -0.21 -15.68 25.79
N PRO A 32 0.23 -15.22 24.62
CA PRO A 32 -0.10 -13.87 24.17
C PRO A 32 -1.61 -13.73 24.34
N ALA A 33 -2.04 -12.82 25.20
CA ALA A 33 -3.41 -12.39 25.19
C ALA A 33 -3.63 -11.97 23.74
N HIS A 34 -4.51 -12.68 23.03
CA HIS A 34 -5.13 -12.11 21.84
C HIS A 34 -5.87 -10.90 22.38
N GLU A 35 -5.15 -9.79 22.47
CA GLU A 35 -5.71 -8.47 22.55
C GLU A 35 -6.67 -8.47 21.37
N HIS A 36 -7.97 -8.53 21.67
CA HIS A 36 -8.98 -8.12 20.71
C HIS A 36 -8.57 -6.70 20.41
N ALA A 37 -7.83 -6.51 19.31
CA ALA A 37 -7.41 -5.21 18.85
C ALA A 37 -8.63 -4.33 18.99
N ALA A 38 -8.53 -3.31 19.85
CA ALA A 38 -9.58 -2.32 20.02
C ALA A 38 -10.05 -1.98 18.60
N ALA A 39 -11.31 -2.27 18.28
CA ALA A 39 -11.78 -2.33 16.90
C ALA A 39 -11.27 -1.09 16.17
N SER A 40 -10.26 -1.28 15.31
CA SER A 40 -9.68 -0.17 14.58
C SER A 40 -10.79 0.44 13.76
N ALA A 41 -10.85 1.77 13.71
CA ALA A 41 -11.82 2.46 12.86
C ALA A 41 -11.83 1.80 11.47
N PRO A 42 -13.01 1.58 10.88
CA PRO A 42 -13.09 0.92 9.57
C PRO A 42 -12.19 1.67 8.58
N PRO A 43 -11.52 0.94 7.67
CA PRO A 43 -10.67 1.58 6.66
C PRO A 43 -11.47 2.64 5.91
N ALA A 44 -10.81 3.76 5.59
CA ALA A 44 -11.43 4.82 4.82
C ALA A 44 -11.90 4.29 3.46
N PRO A 45 -13.05 4.76 2.94
CA PRO A 45 -13.51 4.37 1.61
C PRO A 45 -12.54 4.86 0.53
N PHE A 46 -12.57 4.21 -0.63
CA PHE A 46 -11.85 4.63 -1.83
C PHE A 46 -12.76 4.57 -3.06
N THR A 47 -12.45 5.39 -4.06
CA THR A 47 -13.23 5.47 -5.30
C THR A 47 -12.55 4.67 -6.41
N ILE A 48 -13.34 3.88 -7.13
CA ILE A 48 -12.94 3.19 -8.36
C ILE A 48 -13.69 3.81 -9.53
N ALA A 49 -12.98 4.24 -10.56
CA ALA A 49 -13.58 4.56 -11.85
C ALA A 49 -13.68 3.30 -12.71
N MET A 50 -14.88 3.03 -13.25
CA MET A 50 -15.11 1.87 -14.11
C MET A 50 -15.25 2.30 -15.56
N ILE A 51 -14.39 1.80 -16.43
CA ILE A 51 -14.53 1.91 -17.89
C ILE A 51 -15.40 0.74 -18.35
N PRO A 52 -16.61 1.00 -18.88
CA PRO A 52 -17.48 -0.06 -19.37
C PRO A 52 -16.89 -0.72 -20.64
N ASP A 53 -17.57 -1.74 -21.13
CA ASP A 53 -17.34 -2.25 -22.48
C ASP A 53 -17.52 -1.12 -23.50
N THR A 54 -16.41 -0.68 -24.10
CA THR A 54 -16.39 0.45 -25.04
C THR A 54 -16.31 0.03 -26.50
N GLN A 55 -15.92 -1.21 -26.80
CA GLN A 55 -15.76 -1.69 -28.17
C GLN A 55 -14.89 -0.75 -29.02
N ASN A 56 -13.69 -0.35 -28.56
CA ASN A 56 -12.85 0.57 -29.33
C ASN A 56 -12.17 -0.13 -30.50
N TYR A 57 -12.69 0.07 -31.71
CA TYR A 57 -12.17 -0.45 -32.96
C TYR A 57 -11.21 0.53 -33.64
N VAL A 58 -10.03 0.05 -34.04
CA VAL A 58 -9.01 0.88 -34.71
C VAL A 58 -9.19 0.95 -36.22
N ASP A 59 -9.87 -0.04 -36.80
CA ASP A 59 -10.21 -0.11 -38.22
C ASP A 59 -11.63 0.42 -38.53
N PHE A 60 -12.40 0.72 -37.48
CA PHE A 60 -13.79 1.17 -37.57
C PHE A 60 -14.07 2.33 -36.60
N THR A 61 -13.34 3.44 -36.82
CA THR A 61 -13.30 4.60 -35.92
C THR A 61 -14.46 5.59 -36.09
N HIS A 62 -15.05 5.68 -37.29
CA HIS A 62 -16.12 6.64 -37.63
C HIS A 62 -17.49 5.94 -37.72
N GLN A 63 -17.88 5.29 -36.64
CA GLN A 63 -19.08 4.46 -36.56
C GLN A 63 -20.36 5.27 -36.84
N LYS A 64 -20.41 6.55 -36.45
CA LYS A 64 -21.52 7.44 -36.79
C LYS A 64 -21.75 7.56 -38.31
N ASP A 65 -20.70 7.50 -39.12
CA ASP A 65 -20.82 7.56 -40.59
C ASP A 65 -21.50 6.30 -41.16
N HIS A 66 -21.55 5.23 -40.37
CA HIS A 66 -22.23 3.98 -40.67
C HIS A 66 -23.59 3.84 -39.95
N GLY A 67 -24.07 4.90 -39.30
CA GLY A 67 -25.38 4.96 -38.65
C GLY A 67 -25.40 4.51 -37.19
N PHE A 68 -24.24 4.29 -36.55
CA PHE A 68 -24.18 4.06 -35.11
C PHE A 68 -24.40 5.36 -34.32
N ALA A 69 -24.78 5.25 -33.05
CA ALA A 69 -25.10 6.41 -32.21
C ALA A 69 -23.85 7.18 -31.70
N ILE A 70 -22.70 6.50 -31.62
CA ILE A 70 -21.47 7.01 -31.03
C ILE A 70 -20.28 6.56 -31.87
N ASP A 71 -19.15 7.26 -31.74
CA ASP A 71 -17.84 6.76 -32.15
C ASP A 71 -17.12 6.23 -30.89
N ALA A 72 -16.81 4.94 -30.86
CA ALA A 72 -16.15 4.32 -29.71
C ALA A 72 -14.78 4.94 -29.36
N ALA A 73 -14.04 5.41 -30.37
CA ALA A 73 -12.75 6.09 -30.19
C ALA A 73 -12.89 7.43 -29.44
N ASP A 74 -13.93 8.20 -29.76
CA ASP A 74 -14.25 9.45 -29.07
C ASP A 74 -14.69 9.17 -27.63
N LEU A 75 -15.53 8.14 -27.42
CA LEU A 75 -15.99 7.72 -26.10
C LEU A 75 -14.81 7.31 -25.21
N MET A 76 -13.89 6.50 -25.74
CA MET A 76 -12.68 6.08 -25.02
C MET A 76 -11.82 7.29 -24.62
N THR A 77 -11.60 8.21 -25.55
CA THR A 77 -10.82 9.43 -25.28
C THR A 77 -11.45 10.26 -24.17
N GLN A 78 -12.78 10.39 -24.18
CA GLN A 78 -13.52 11.11 -23.13
C GLN A 78 -13.42 10.40 -21.77
N HIS A 79 -13.54 9.07 -21.72
CA HIS A 79 -13.37 8.31 -20.48
C HIS A 79 -11.97 8.49 -19.88
N LEU A 80 -10.92 8.37 -20.69
CA LEU A 80 -9.54 8.55 -20.24
C LEU A 80 -9.27 9.99 -19.79
N GLY A 81 -9.83 10.98 -20.49
CA GLY A 81 -9.75 12.38 -20.09
C GLY A 81 -10.43 12.65 -18.74
N TRP A 82 -11.62 12.07 -18.52
CA TRP A 82 -12.32 12.18 -17.25
C TRP A 82 -11.52 11.54 -16.12
N VAL A 83 -11.01 10.31 -16.32
CA VAL A 83 -10.17 9.61 -15.35
C VAL A 83 -8.94 10.44 -14.99
N ALA A 84 -8.26 11.02 -15.98
CA ALA A 84 -7.10 11.87 -15.74
C ALA A 84 -7.47 13.08 -14.87
N ALA A 85 -8.60 13.74 -15.14
CA ALA A 85 -9.04 14.91 -14.38
C ALA A 85 -9.47 14.59 -12.93
N HIS A 86 -9.94 13.37 -12.65
CA HIS A 86 -10.49 12.99 -11.33
C HIS A 86 -9.56 12.08 -10.52
N GLY A 87 -8.37 11.76 -11.02
CA GLY A 87 -7.37 10.99 -10.29
C GLY A 87 -6.78 11.77 -9.11
N ILE A 88 -6.35 11.04 -8.07
CA ILE A 88 -5.75 11.63 -6.85
C ILE A 88 -4.58 12.59 -7.12
N ARG A 89 -3.83 12.39 -8.21
CA ARG A 89 -2.70 13.26 -8.58
C ARG A 89 -3.14 14.66 -9.02
N ASN A 90 -4.39 14.80 -9.46
CA ASN A 90 -4.98 16.05 -9.93
C ASN A 90 -6.03 16.60 -8.95
N GLY A 91 -6.03 16.13 -7.71
CA GLY A 91 -6.92 16.64 -6.65
C GLY A 91 -8.32 16.01 -6.61
N GLY A 92 -8.58 14.97 -7.41
CA GLY A 92 -9.79 14.16 -7.28
C GLY A 92 -9.65 13.00 -6.29
N ASP A 93 -10.60 12.09 -6.27
CA ASP A 93 -10.71 10.98 -5.31
C ASP A 93 -10.57 9.58 -5.94
N VAL A 94 -10.43 9.47 -7.26
CA VAL A 94 -10.28 8.19 -7.96
C VAL A 94 -8.93 7.56 -7.61
N ALA A 95 -8.97 6.48 -6.84
CA ALA A 95 -7.81 5.72 -6.40
C ALA A 95 -7.42 4.62 -7.40
N PHE A 96 -8.41 4.02 -8.06
CA PHE A 96 -8.20 2.94 -9.03
C PHE A 96 -9.09 3.11 -10.25
N VAL A 97 -8.64 2.54 -11.36
CA VAL A 97 -9.40 2.45 -12.61
C VAL A 97 -9.47 0.98 -12.99
N ALA A 98 -10.67 0.49 -13.28
CA ALA A 98 -10.90 -0.87 -13.74
C ALA A 98 -11.70 -0.86 -15.04
N SER A 99 -11.51 -1.86 -15.89
CA SER A 99 -12.39 -2.13 -17.03
C SER A 99 -13.09 -3.48 -16.88
N VAL A 100 -14.27 -3.63 -17.49
CA VAL A 100 -15.11 -4.83 -17.37
C VAL A 100 -15.10 -5.73 -18.61
N GLY A 101 -14.19 -5.48 -19.56
CA GLY A 101 -14.05 -6.28 -20.78
C GLY A 101 -14.20 -5.45 -22.05
N ASP A 102 -13.82 -6.05 -23.18
CA ASP A 102 -14.03 -5.59 -24.56
C ASP A 102 -13.76 -4.10 -24.81
N VAL A 103 -12.72 -3.60 -24.14
CA VAL A 103 -12.26 -2.23 -24.28
C VAL A 103 -11.68 -1.97 -25.67
N TRP A 104 -11.01 -2.98 -26.23
CA TRP A 104 -10.24 -2.88 -27.46
C TRP A 104 -10.62 -4.00 -28.42
N GLN A 105 -10.59 -3.69 -29.72
CA GLN A 105 -10.72 -4.69 -30.77
C GLN A 105 -9.64 -5.76 -30.66
N HIS A 106 -10.05 -7.02 -30.81
CA HIS A 106 -9.11 -8.11 -31.01
C HIS A 106 -8.41 -7.96 -32.37
N GLN A 107 -7.08 -7.83 -32.37
CA GLN A 107 -6.26 -7.82 -33.58
C GLN A 107 -6.09 -9.27 -34.05
N SER A 108 -6.53 -9.60 -35.26
CA SER A 108 -6.33 -10.91 -35.91
C SER A 108 -5.47 -10.77 -37.16
#